data_AF-A0A7C4LBP2-F1
#
_entry.id   AF-A0A7C4LBP2-F1
#
_cell.length_a   1.000
_cell.length_b   1.000
_cell.length_c   1.000
_cell.angle_alpha   90.00
_cell.angle_beta   90.00
_cell.angle_gamma   90.00
#
_symmetry.space_group_name_H-M   'P 1'
#
loop_
_entity.id
_entity.type
_entity.pdbx_description
1 polymer ?
#
loop_
_entity_poly.entity_id
_entity_poly.type
_entity_poly.pdbx_seq_one_letter_code
_entity_poly.pdbx_strand_id
1 'polypeptide(L)' 'GLSIVKAVVEAHGGQVGVDDRPGGGSTFWLTLPRGNAA' A
#
# COMPACT_ATOMS: atom_id res chain seq x y z
N GLY A 1 0.35 13.36 -2.68
CA GLY A 1 0.65 12.47 -1.55
C GLY A 1 0.47 11.03 -1.97
N LEU A 2 -0.75 10.52 -1.95
CA LEU A 2 -1.04 9.10 -2.21
C LEU A 2 -0.70 8.63 -3.63
N SER A 3 -0.72 9.52 -4.63
CA SER A 3 -0.23 9.23 -5.98
C SER A 3 1.26 8.89 -6.03
N ILE A 4 2.08 9.54 -5.20
CA ILE A 4 3.52 9.25 -5.07
C ILE A 4 3.70 7.90 -4.37
N VAL A 5 2.94 7.66 -3.30
CA VAL A 5 2.95 6.36 -2.60
C VAL A 5 2.60 5.23 -3.57
N LYS A 6 1.56 5.41 -4.39
CA LYS A 6 1.17 4.44 -5.43
C LYS A 6 2.30 4.17 -6.41
N ALA A 7 2.92 5.21 -6.97
CA ALA A 7 4.04 5.05 -7.90
C ALA A 7 5.22 4.30 -7.26
N VAL A 8 5.55 4.59 -6.01
CA VAL A 8 6.63 3.90 -5.28
C VAL A 8 6.29 2.43 -5.04
N VAL A 9 5.08 2.15 -4.54
CA VAL A 9 4.65 0.77 -4.25
C VAL A 9 4.57 -0.07 -5.52
N GLU A 10 4.03 0.48 -6.62
CA GLU A 10 3.98 -0.19 -7.93
C GLU A 10 5.40 -0.42 -8.49
N ALA A 11 6.32 0.53 -8.32
CA ALA A 11 7.72 0.35 -8.74
C ALA A 11 8.45 -0.78 -7.99
N HIS A 12 8.00 -1.13 -6.77
CA HIS A 12 8.51 -2.26 -6.00
C HIS A 12 7.71 -3.56 -6.24
N GLY A 13 6.81 -3.59 -7.23
CA GLY A 13 5.96 -4.76 -7.52
C GLY A 13 4.86 -5.01 -6.49
N GLY A 14 4.53 -4.00 -5.69
CA GLY A 14 3.51 -4.06 -4.66
C GLY A 14 2.15 -3.52 -5.12
N GLN A 15 1.21 -3.47 -4.17
CA GLN A 15 -0.10 -2.85 -4.35
C GLN A 15 -0.43 -1.95 -3.16
N VAL A 16 -1.24 -0.91 -3.38
CA VAL A 16 -1.69 0.02 -2.34
C VAL A 16 -3.18 0.30 -2.50
N GLY A 17 -3.88 0.48 -1.39
CA GLY A 17 -5.30 0.79 -1.38
C GLY A 17 -5.74 1.54 -0.14
N VAL A 18 -7.04 1.81 -0.10
CA VAL A 18 -7.72 2.43 1.03
C VAL A 18 -9.04 1.70 1.22
N ASP A 19 -9.30 1.31 2.46
CA ASP A 19 -10.57 0.72 2.88
C ASP A 19 -11.25 1.67 3.87
N ASP A 20 -12.58 1.64 3.89
CA ASP A 20 -13.35 2.35 4.90
C ASP A 20 -13.23 1.66 6.27
N ARG A 21 -13.27 2.45 7.34
CA ARG A 21 -13.23 1.92 8.72
C ARG A 21 -14.58 2.10 9.43
N PRO A 22 -15.10 1.07 10.13
CA PRO A 22 -16.25 1.24 11.00
C PRO A 22 -16.01 2.33 12.05
N GLY A 23 -16.95 3.27 12.17
CA GLY A 23 -16.79 4.46 13.02
C GLY A 23 -16.19 5.68 12.31
N GLY A 24 -15.93 5.58 11.00
CA GLY A 24 -15.42 6.67 10.17
C GLY A 24 -13.91 6.64 10.01
N GLY A 25 -13.43 7.48 9.10
CA GLY A 25 -12.04 7.49 8.66
C GLY A 25 -11.71 6.37 7.69
N SER A 26 -10.41 6.18 7.43
CA SER A 26 -9.92 5.29 6.38
C SER A 26 -8.72 4.49 6.86
N THR A 27 -8.63 3.23 6.41
CA THR A 27 -7.47 2.36 6.58
C THR A 27 -6.69 2.35 5.27
N PHE A 28 -5.48 2.89 5.28
CA PHE A 28 -4.56 2.78 4.14
C PHE A 28 -3.70 1.53 4.31
N TRP A 29 -3.56 0.75 3.24
CA TRP A 29 -2.78 -0.49 3.25
C TRP A 29 -1.89 -0.59 2.03
N LEU A 30 -0.79 -1.33 2.17
CA LEU A 30 0.09 -1.70 1.06
C LEU A 30 0.61 -3.12 1.21
N THR A 31 0.93 -3.75 0.09
CA THR A 31 1.60 -5.05 0.00
C THR A 31 2.89 -4.88 -0.80
N LEU A 32 3.92 -5.63 -0.45
CA LEU A 32 5.18 -5.70 -1.19
C LEU A 32 5.62 -7.16 -1.29
N PRO A 33 6.28 -7.57 -2.39
CA PRO A 33 6.95 -8.85 -2.45
C PRO A 33 7.94 -8.98 -1.29
N ARG A 34 7.91 -10.12 -0.60
CA ARG A 34 8.93 -10.40 0.41
C ARG A 34 10.26 -10.61 -0.31
N GLY A 35 11.28 -9.83 0.06
CA GLY A 35 12.65 -10.08 -0.40
C GLY A 35 13.10 -11.48 0.00
N ASN A 36 14.00 -12.06 -0.78
CA ASN A 36 14.59 -13.35 -0.45
C ASN A 36 15.38 -13.21 0.87
N ALA A 37 14.99 -13.97 1.90
CA ALA A 37 15.85 -14.15 3.06
C ALA A 37 16.93 -15.16 2.66
N ALA A 38 18.19 -14.70 2.63
CA ALA A 38 19.35 -15.55 2.40
C ALA A 38 19.52 -16.58 3.54
#